data_AF-A0A2H0DS38-F1
#
_entry.id   AF-A0A2H0DS38-F1
#
_cell.length_a   1.000
_cell.length_b   1.000
_cell.length_c   1.000
_cell.angle_alpha   90.00
_cell.angle_beta   90.00
_cell.angle_gamma   90.00
#
_symmetry.space_group_name_H-M   'P 1'
#
loop_
_entity.id
_entity.type
_entity.pdbx_description
1 polymer ?
#
loop_
_entity_poly.entity_id
_entity_poly.type
_entity_poly.pdbx_seq_one_letter_code
_entity_poly.pdbx_strand_id
1 'polypeptide(L)'
;MALVESVSIPLGTPMPPFSLSDPSGKRFDSTRLSGQKGLLVAFTCNHCPYAIAVWPRLIAHARDFKTLGVETVAINPNIHPGYPEDAPAAMIGKISEWGIPFPYLVDETQETAKAFKAQCTPDLYLFDAQGTLAYHGRIDDDWQDEKKVSRRELAEAVEALVSGEKITADQKPSMGCSIKWK
;
A
#
# COMPACT_ATOMS: atom_id res chain seq x y z
N MET A 1 -14.70 -13.62 -7.40
CA MET A 1 -13.82 -12.80 -6.53
C MET A 1 -14.34 -12.92 -5.11
N ALA A 2 -13.48 -13.19 -4.13
CA ALA A 2 -13.88 -13.19 -2.72
C ALA A 2 -13.44 -11.87 -2.07
N LEU A 3 -14.34 -11.30 -1.27
CA LEU A 3 -14.01 -10.24 -0.32
C LEU A 3 -13.24 -10.88 0.83
N VAL A 4 -12.05 -10.36 1.14
CA VAL A 4 -11.22 -10.84 2.25
C VAL A 4 -10.65 -9.66 3.02
N GLU A 5 -10.32 -9.91 4.28
CA GLU A 5 -9.66 -8.96 5.18
C GLU A 5 -8.16 -9.24 5.25
N SER A 6 -7.38 -8.22 5.59
CA SER A 6 -5.95 -8.40 5.90
C SER A 6 -5.74 -9.22 7.17
N VAL A 7 -4.66 -9.98 7.23
CA VAL A 7 -4.32 -10.79 8.42
C VAL A 7 -3.66 -9.93 9.49
N SER A 8 -3.81 -10.31 10.76
CA SER A 8 -3.05 -9.66 11.83
C SER A 8 -1.55 -9.97 11.69
N ILE A 9 -0.73 -8.93 11.58
CA ILE A 9 0.73 -9.02 11.66
C ILE A 9 1.19 -8.29 12.92
N PRO A 10 2.03 -8.91 13.78
CA PRO A 10 2.53 -8.25 14.97
C PRO A 10 3.25 -6.94 14.65
N LEU A 11 2.92 -5.86 15.37
CA LEU A 11 3.70 -4.62 15.32
C LEU A 11 5.15 -4.88 15.74
N GLY A 12 6.09 -4.13 15.15
CA GLY A 12 7.51 -4.36 15.30
C GLY A 12 8.07 -5.47 14.40
N THR A 13 7.24 -6.15 13.60
CA THR A 13 7.74 -7.11 12.59
C THR A 13 8.64 -6.38 11.59
N PRO A 14 9.86 -6.86 11.31
CA PRO A 14 10.73 -6.26 10.30
C PRO A 14 10.12 -6.33 8.90
N MET A 15 10.31 -5.27 8.10
CA MET A 15 9.90 -5.24 6.70
C MET A 15 10.61 -6.33 5.91
N PRO A 16 9.88 -7.23 5.22
CA PRO A 16 10.50 -8.16 4.29
C PRO A 16 11.26 -7.41 3.18
N PRO A 17 12.51 -7.78 2.87
CA PRO A 17 13.24 -7.13 1.80
C PRO A 17 12.62 -7.46 0.44
N PHE A 18 12.61 -6.50 -0.48
CA PHE A 18 12.16 -6.72 -1.85
C PHE A 18 12.95 -5.88 -2.84
N SER A 19 12.99 -6.36 -4.08
CA SER A 19 13.66 -5.70 -5.20
C SER A 19 12.79 -5.91 -6.44
N LEU A 20 11.98 -4.91 -6.77
CA LEU A 20 10.97 -4.98 -7.83
C LEU A 20 11.21 -3.89 -8.87
N SER A 21 10.65 -4.07 -10.06
CA SER A 21 10.70 -3.05 -11.10
C SER A 21 9.36 -2.35 -11.22
N ASP A 22 9.40 -1.07 -11.61
CA ASP A 22 8.20 -0.41 -12.13
C ASP A 22 7.84 -0.95 -13.54
N PRO A 23 6.67 -0.59 -14.09
CA PRO A 23 6.27 -1.01 -15.42
C PRO A 23 7.18 -0.59 -16.57
N SER A 24 8.06 0.39 -16.36
CA SER A 24 9.06 0.81 -17.35
C SER A 24 10.36 0.01 -17.28
N GLY A 25 10.46 -0.91 -16.31
CA GLY A 25 11.64 -1.75 -16.07
C GLY A 25 12.68 -1.10 -15.16
N LYS A 26 12.40 0.07 -14.56
CA LYS A 26 13.30 0.68 -13.59
C LYS A 26 13.20 -0.08 -12.27
N ARG A 27 14.34 -0.54 -11.76
CA ARG A 27 14.44 -1.34 -10.53
C ARG A 27 14.50 -0.47 -9.28
N PHE A 28 13.83 -0.93 -8.22
CA PHE A 28 13.78 -0.32 -6.90
C PHE A 28 14.05 -1.36 -5.82
N ASP A 29 14.89 -1.01 -4.86
CA ASP A 29 15.21 -1.85 -3.69
C ASP A 29 14.59 -1.24 -2.44
N SER A 30 13.96 -2.07 -1.60
CA SER A 30 13.26 -1.62 -0.39
C SER A 30 14.15 -0.80 0.56
N THR A 31 15.44 -1.10 0.61
CA THR A 31 16.44 -0.39 1.42
C THR A 31 16.70 1.05 1.01
N ARG A 32 16.29 1.44 -0.21
CA ARG A 32 16.47 2.79 -0.78
C ARG A 32 15.16 3.55 -0.94
N LEU A 33 14.04 2.93 -0.60
CA LEU A 33 12.71 3.52 -0.73
C LEU A 33 12.28 4.27 0.53
N SER A 34 12.82 3.91 1.70
CA SER A 34 12.43 4.55 2.96
C SER A 34 12.80 6.03 3.01
N GLY A 35 11.84 6.83 3.46
CA GLY A 35 12.08 8.22 3.85
C GLY A 35 12.78 8.32 5.21
N GLN A 36 13.01 9.55 5.67
CA GLN A 36 13.66 9.81 6.96
C GLN A 36 12.85 9.31 8.17
N LYS A 37 11.52 9.26 8.04
CA LYS A 37 10.58 8.85 9.10
C LYS A 37 9.98 7.47 8.87
N GLY A 38 9.99 6.97 7.64
CA GLY A 38 9.43 5.66 7.34
C GLY A 38 9.06 5.44 5.88
N LEU A 39 8.34 4.34 5.65
CA LEU A 39 7.86 3.91 4.35
C LEU A 39 6.44 3.35 4.46
N LEU A 40 5.52 3.87 3.65
CA LEU A 40 4.23 3.25 3.40
C LEU A 40 4.33 2.30 2.20
N VAL A 41 4.08 1.01 2.42
CA VAL A 41 3.93 0.00 1.37
C VAL A 41 2.46 -0.31 1.20
N ALA A 42 1.95 -0.18 -0.03
CA ALA A 42 0.56 -0.46 -0.37
C ALA A 42 0.45 -1.54 -1.46
N PHE A 43 -0.11 -2.70 -1.13
CA PHE A 43 -0.53 -3.68 -2.14
C PHE A 43 -1.86 -3.25 -2.74
N THR A 44 -1.92 -3.08 -4.05
CA THR A 44 -3.10 -2.53 -4.74
C THR A 44 -3.18 -3.04 -6.17
N CYS A 45 -4.25 -2.73 -6.89
CA CYS A 45 -4.45 -3.08 -8.29
C CYS A 45 -5.36 -2.06 -9.00
N ASN A 46 -5.62 -2.30 -10.28
CA ASN A 46 -6.31 -1.36 -11.17
C ASN A 46 -7.73 -1.79 -11.55
N HIS A 47 -8.15 -3.02 -11.23
CA HIS A 47 -9.48 -3.54 -11.56
C HIS A 47 -10.41 -3.72 -10.34
N CYS A 48 -9.86 -3.81 -9.13
CA CYS A 48 -10.67 -4.02 -7.93
C CYS A 48 -11.41 -2.74 -7.55
N PRO A 49 -12.75 -2.76 -7.35
CA PRO A 49 -13.49 -1.56 -6.96
C PRO A 49 -13.02 -0.96 -5.63
N TYR A 50 -12.60 -1.79 -4.66
CA TYR A 50 -12.04 -1.34 -3.39
C TYR A 50 -10.70 -0.62 -3.58
N ALA A 51 -9.82 -1.18 -4.42
CA ALA A 51 -8.53 -0.56 -4.73
C ALA A 51 -8.71 0.76 -5.50
N ILE A 52 -9.58 0.76 -6.53
CA ILE A 52 -9.94 1.95 -7.30
C ILE A 52 -10.45 3.07 -6.40
N ALA A 53 -11.33 2.75 -5.45
CA ALA A 53 -11.88 3.74 -4.51
C ALA A 53 -10.83 4.36 -3.57
N VAL A 54 -9.72 3.64 -3.31
CA VAL A 54 -8.67 4.09 -2.40
C VAL A 54 -7.57 4.89 -3.10
N TRP A 55 -7.38 4.75 -4.41
CA TRP A 55 -6.33 5.46 -5.15
C TRP A 55 -6.30 6.99 -4.95
N PRO A 56 -7.42 7.74 -5.05
CA PRO A 56 -7.41 9.17 -4.82
C PRO A 56 -6.88 9.56 -3.44
N ARG A 57 -7.32 8.82 -2.40
CA ARG A 57 -6.92 9.02 -1.01
C ARG A 57 -5.46 8.66 -0.78
N LEU A 58 -5.01 7.52 -1.30
CA LEU A 58 -3.61 7.09 -1.21
C LEU A 58 -2.67 8.10 -1.87
N ILE A 59 -3.07 8.68 -3.01
CA ILE A 59 -2.29 9.71 -3.71
C ILE A 59 -2.23 11.01 -2.91
N ALA A 60 -3.34 11.44 -2.32
CA ALA A 60 -3.37 12.62 -1.45
C ALA A 60 -2.45 12.41 -0.24
N HIS A 61 -2.63 11.30 0.48
CA HIS A 61 -1.81 10.92 1.61
C HIS A 61 -0.33 10.83 1.27
N ALA A 62 0.05 10.22 0.15
CA ALA A 62 1.45 10.13 -0.22
C ALA A 62 2.11 11.50 -0.43
N ARG A 63 1.37 12.50 -0.91
CA ARG A 63 1.88 13.88 -1.02
C ARG A 63 2.10 14.49 0.36
N ASP A 64 1.14 14.35 1.26
CA ASP A 64 1.22 14.88 2.62
C ASP A 64 2.32 14.18 3.43
N PHE A 65 2.34 12.85 3.42
CA PHE A 65 3.28 12.01 4.15
C PHE A 65 4.72 12.25 3.71
N LYS A 66 4.93 12.53 2.42
CA LYS A 66 6.25 12.91 1.91
C LYS A 66 6.79 14.17 2.56
N THR A 67 5.93 15.17 2.82
CA THR A 67 6.34 16.39 3.55
C THR A 67 6.72 16.11 5.00
N LEU A 68 6.18 15.03 5.56
CA LEU A 68 6.48 14.55 6.91
C LEU A 68 7.68 13.58 6.94
N GLY A 69 8.32 13.31 5.79
CA GLY A 69 9.48 12.42 5.69
C GLY A 69 9.13 10.93 5.60
N VAL A 70 7.86 10.58 5.34
CA VAL A 70 7.41 9.21 5.07
C VAL A 70 7.21 9.04 3.57
N GLU A 71 8.01 8.18 2.94
CA GLU A 71 7.87 7.87 1.51
C GLU A 71 6.76 6.83 1.29
N THR A 72 6.30 6.68 0.05
CA THR A 72 5.26 5.71 -0.32
C THR A 72 5.72 4.84 -1.49
N VAL A 73 5.32 3.58 -1.51
CA VAL A 73 5.46 2.67 -2.65
C VAL A 73 4.20 1.83 -2.79
N ALA A 74 3.67 1.74 -4.00
CA ALA A 74 2.60 0.81 -4.33
C ALA A 74 3.17 -0.43 -5.04
N ILE A 75 2.58 -1.59 -4.80
CA ILE A 75 2.97 -2.87 -5.40
C ILE A 75 1.73 -3.55 -5.99
N ASN A 76 1.79 -3.95 -7.26
CA ASN A 76 0.75 -4.73 -7.92
C ASN A 76 1.16 -6.21 -8.02
N PRO A 77 0.56 -7.11 -7.24
CA PRO A 77 0.80 -8.55 -7.33
C PRO A 77 -0.14 -9.26 -8.32
N ASN A 78 -1.10 -8.56 -8.93
CA ASN A 78 -2.18 -9.18 -9.71
C ASN A 78 -1.85 -9.30 -11.20
N ILE A 79 -0.58 -9.49 -11.57
CA ILE A 79 -0.18 -9.62 -12.98
C ILE A 79 -0.65 -10.96 -13.52
N HIS A 80 -1.80 -10.94 -14.20
CA HIS A 80 -2.51 -12.14 -14.62
C HIS A 80 -3.28 -11.89 -15.93
N PRO A 81 -3.26 -12.82 -16.91
CA PRO A 81 -3.91 -12.62 -18.22
C PRO A 81 -5.42 -12.33 -18.15
N GLY A 82 -6.11 -12.85 -17.12
CA GLY A 82 -7.53 -12.61 -16.86
C GLY A 82 -7.87 -11.23 -16.28
N TYR A 83 -6.87 -10.40 -15.97
CA TYR A 83 -7.05 -9.04 -15.41
C TYR A 83 -6.12 -8.06 -16.17
N PRO A 84 -6.39 -7.79 -17.46
CA PRO A 84 -5.51 -6.99 -18.32
C PRO A 84 -5.27 -5.57 -17.82
N GLU A 85 -6.17 -5.02 -16.99
CA GLU A 85 -6.03 -3.71 -16.34
C GLU A 85 -4.84 -3.66 -15.36
N ASP A 86 -4.43 -4.81 -14.83
CA ASP A 86 -3.28 -4.92 -13.92
C ASP A 86 -1.95 -5.14 -14.66
N ALA A 87 -1.98 -5.35 -15.98
CA ALA A 87 -0.77 -5.58 -16.74
C ALA A 87 0.17 -4.35 -16.67
N PRO A 88 1.50 -4.53 -16.73
CA PRO A 88 2.46 -3.43 -16.68
C PRO A 88 2.14 -2.31 -17.69
N ALA A 89 1.76 -2.66 -18.92
CA ALA A 89 1.35 -1.68 -19.94
C ALA A 89 0.16 -0.80 -19.50
N ALA A 90 -0.84 -1.39 -18.84
CA ALA A 90 -1.99 -0.63 -18.32
C ALA A 90 -1.60 0.22 -17.09
N MET A 91 -0.70 -0.29 -16.23
CA MET A 91 -0.17 0.47 -15.09
C MET A 91 0.53 1.77 -15.54
N ILE A 92 1.26 1.78 -16.67
CA ILE A 92 1.88 3.01 -17.21
C ILE A 92 0.80 4.08 -17.47
N GLY A 93 -0.30 3.67 -18.10
CA GLY A 93 -1.45 4.55 -18.34
C GLY A 93 -2.02 5.10 -17.04
N LYS A 94 -2.21 4.24 -16.02
CA LYS A 94 -2.73 4.66 -14.71
C LYS A 94 -1.81 5.58 -13.93
N ILE A 95 -0.50 5.37 -13.99
CA ILE A 95 0.49 6.28 -13.39
C ILE A 95 0.31 7.69 -13.94
N SER A 96 0.16 7.82 -15.27
CA SER A 96 -0.08 9.12 -15.91
C SER A 96 -1.47 9.69 -15.63
N GLU A 97 -2.52 8.86 -15.73
CA GLU A 97 -3.92 9.25 -15.56
C GLU A 97 -4.19 9.80 -14.15
N TRP A 98 -3.69 9.12 -13.12
CA TRP A 98 -3.92 9.49 -11.73
C TRP A 98 -2.84 10.43 -11.17
N GLY A 99 -1.77 10.68 -11.93
CA GLY A 99 -0.66 11.52 -11.48
C GLY A 99 0.01 10.95 -10.23
N ILE A 100 0.30 9.64 -10.24
CA ILE A 100 0.90 8.91 -9.11
C ILE A 100 2.31 9.47 -8.84
N PRO A 101 2.56 10.08 -7.66
CA PRO A 101 3.82 10.79 -7.40
C PRO A 101 4.91 9.91 -6.78
N PHE A 102 4.70 8.59 -6.73
CA PHE A 102 5.56 7.61 -6.08
C PHE A 102 5.70 6.33 -6.93
N PRO A 103 6.70 5.46 -6.65
CA PRO A 103 6.88 4.23 -7.40
C PRO A 103 5.67 3.30 -7.30
N TYR A 104 5.20 2.82 -8.44
CA TYR A 104 4.21 1.75 -8.53
C TYR A 104 4.87 0.54 -9.20
N LEU A 105 5.07 -0.53 -8.41
CA LEU A 105 5.95 -1.65 -8.75
C LEU A 105 5.14 -2.89 -9.17
N VAL A 106 5.77 -3.75 -9.97
CA VAL A 106 5.22 -5.00 -10.49
C VAL A 106 5.76 -6.17 -9.68
N ASP A 107 4.90 -6.91 -8.99
CA ASP A 107 5.25 -8.15 -8.27
C ASP A 107 4.75 -9.38 -9.05
N GLU A 108 5.40 -9.64 -10.19
CA GLU A 108 5.02 -10.70 -11.15
C GLU A 108 5.02 -12.10 -10.51
N THR A 109 5.97 -12.40 -9.61
CA THR A 109 6.12 -13.71 -8.97
C THR A 109 5.22 -13.87 -7.74
N GLN A 110 4.67 -12.76 -7.23
CA GLN A 110 3.89 -12.67 -6.00
C GLN A 110 4.68 -13.06 -4.74
N GLU A 111 6.00 -13.20 -4.84
CA GLU A 111 6.86 -13.55 -3.70
C GLU A 111 6.90 -12.42 -2.68
N THR A 112 6.85 -11.16 -3.14
CA THR A 112 6.82 -10.00 -2.25
C THR A 112 5.50 -9.97 -1.49
N ALA A 113 4.36 -10.12 -2.18
CA ALA A 113 3.05 -10.21 -1.54
C ALA A 113 2.95 -11.37 -0.53
N LYS A 114 3.51 -12.54 -0.86
CA LYS A 114 3.58 -13.70 0.07
C LYS A 114 4.44 -13.39 1.30
N ALA A 115 5.60 -12.75 1.11
CA ALA A 115 6.50 -12.39 2.22
C ALA A 115 5.85 -11.39 3.18
N PHE A 116 5.08 -10.45 2.65
CA PHE A 116 4.28 -9.50 3.44
C PHE A 116 2.99 -10.10 4.02
N LYS A 117 2.64 -11.33 3.63
CA LYS A 117 1.36 -11.97 3.95
C LYS A 117 0.15 -11.13 3.50
N ALA A 118 0.30 -10.33 2.46
CA ALA A 118 -0.78 -9.51 1.90
C ALA A 118 -1.93 -10.41 1.47
N GLN A 119 -3.18 -10.01 1.73
CA GLN A 119 -4.36 -10.83 1.42
C GLN A 119 -5.26 -10.21 0.37
N CYS A 120 -5.43 -8.89 0.44
CA CYS A 120 -6.41 -8.15 -0.33
C CYS A 120 -5.77 -6.98 -1.09
N THR A 121 -6.59 -6.30 -1.88
CA THR A 121 -6.25 -5.00 -2.48
C THR A 121 -7.40 -4.03 -2.20
N PRO A 122 -7.15 -2.88 -1.54
CA PRO A 122 -5.85 -2.43 -1.02
C PRO A 122 -5.45 -3.14 0.28
N ASP A 123 -4.14 -3.26 0.53
CA ASP A 123 -3.58 -3.73 1.81
C ASP A 123 -2.35 -2.89 2.18
N LEU A 124 -2.34 -2.26 3.36
CA LEU A 124 -1.43 -1.17 3.71
C LEU A 124 -0.53 -1.53 4.88
N TYR A 125 0.73 -1.11 4.77
CA TYR A 125 1.78 -1.37 5.75
C TYR A 125 2.62 -0.11 5.94
N LEU A 126 2.59 0.49 7.12
CA LEU A 126 3.47 1.59 7.49
C LEU A 126 4.64 1.03 8.30
N PHE A 127 5.85 1.28 7.81
CA PHE A 127 7.09 0.98 8.52
C PHE A 127 7.74 2.26 9.03
N ASP A 128 8.31 2.20 10.23
CA ASP A 128 9.11 3.28 10.78
C ASP A 128 10.48 3.43 10.08
N ALA A 129 11.29 4.40 10.52
CA ALA A 129 12.63 4.64 10.00
C ALA A 129 13.61 3.48 10.22
N GLN A 130 13.30 2.55 11.13
CA GLN A 130 14.08 1.33 11.39
C GLN A 130 13.60 0.16 10.53
N GLY A 131 12.56 0.36 9.72
CA GLY A 131 11.96 -0.69 8.89
C GLY A 131 11.14 -1.69 9.70
N THR A 132 10.55 -1.27 10.82
CA THR A 132 9.67 -2.12 11.63
C THR A 132 8.20 -1.71 11.48
N LEU A 133 7.30 -2.68 11.49
CA LEU A 133 5.88 -2.46 11.22
C LEU A 133 5.24 -1.63 12.33
N ALA A 134 4.81 -0.43 11.99
CA ALA A 134 4.19 0.53 12.90
C ALA A 134 2.65 0.53 12.76
N TYR A 135 2.15 0.28 11.55
CA TYR A 135 0.72 0.18 11.27
C TYR A 135 0.42 -0.81 10.13
N HIS A 136 -0.64 -1.59 10.27
CA HIS A 136 -1.20 -2.47 9.24
C HIS A 136 -2.71 -2.53 9.35
N GLY A 137 -3.42 -2.06 8.32
CA GLY A 137 -4.87 -1.95 8.36
C GLY A 137 -5.44 -1.04 7.28
N ARG A 138 -6.73 -0.75 7.41
CA ARG A 138 -7.47 0.08 6.45
C ARG A 138 -6.95 1.52 6.36
N ILE A 139 -7.26 2.20 5.27
CA ILE A 139 -6.90 3.62 5.12
C ILE A 139 -7.71 4.53 6.05
N ASP A 140 -9.02 4.29 6.13
CA ASP A 140 -10.03 5.02 6.86
C ASP A 140 -11.26 4.13 7.12
N ASP A 141 -12.29 4.69 7.75
CA ASP A 141 -13.48 3.96 8.18
C ASP A 141 -14.61 3.83 7.15
N ASP A 142 -14.50 4.44 5.96
CA ASP A 142 -15.48 4.30 4.88
C ASP A 142 -14.79 4.20 3.51
N TRP A 143 -14.63 2.97 3.02
CA TRP A 143 -14.02 2.74 1.72
C TRP A 143 -14.90 3.19 0.55
N GLN A 144 -16.22 3.36 0.72
CA GLN A 144 -17.14 3.65 -0.38
C GLN A 144 -17.30 5.15 -0.62
N ASP A 145 -17.46 5.92 0.46
CA ASP A 145 -17.78 7.34 0.40
C ASP A 145 -16.86 8.13 1.34
N GLU A 146 -15.86 8.77 0.75
CA GLU A 146 -14.90 9.61 1.45
C GLU A 146 -15.58 10.71 2.30
N LYS A 147 -16.80 11.15 1.93
CA LYS A 147 -17.54 12.17 2.70
C LYS A 147 -18.12 11.64 4.01
N LYS A 148 -18.22 10.32 4.16
CA LYS A 148 -18.70 9.66 5.38
C LYS A 148 -17.59 9.23 6.31
N VAL A 149 -16.34 9.39 5.89
CA VAL A 149 -15.15 9.11 6.71
C VAL A 149 -15.24 9.94 7.99
N SER A 150 -15.24 9.25 9.13
CA SER A 150 -15.20 9.85 10.46
C SER A 150 -13.84 9.66 11.13
N ARG A 151 -13.06 8.67 10.70
CA ARG A 151 -11.71 8.37 11.20
C ARG A 151 -10.74 8.08 10.06
N ARG A 152 -9.55 8.69 10.13
CA ARG A 152 -8.52 8.60 9.08
C ARG A 152 -7.34 7.81 9.62
N GLU A 153 -7.55 6.53 9.87
CA GLU A 153 -6.64 5.73 10.70
C GLU A 153 -5.21 5.65 10.18
N LEU A 154 -5.00 5.60 8.86
CA LEU A 154 -3.65 5.65 8.30
C LEU A 154 -2.98 7.00 8.55
N ALA A 155 -3.70 8.10 8.36
CA ALA A 155 -3.17 9.45 8.59
C ALA A 155 -2.85 9.67 10.07
N GLU A 156 -3.75 9.27 10.97
CA GLU A 156 -3.55 9.30 12.41
C GLU A 156 -2.30 8.49 12.82
N ALA A 157 -2.09 7.31 12.21
CA ALA A 157 -0.90 6.49 12.47
C ALA A 157 0.40 7.15 11.98
N VAL A 158 0.39 7.80 10.81
CA VAL A 158 1.56 8.54 10.30
C VAL A 158 1.86 9.77 11.16
N GLU A 159 0.84 10.54 11.55
CA GLU A 159 1.00 11.69 12.44
C GLU A 159 1.61 11.29 13.78
N ALA A 160 1.11 10.19 14.38
CA ALA A 160 1.67 9.63 15.60
C ALA A 160 3.12 9.15 15.41
N LEU A 161 3.41 8.41 14.33
CA LEU A 161 4.76 7.95 14.00
C LEU A 161 5.76 9.10 13.90
N VAL A 162 5.40 10.14 13.14
CA VAL A 162 6.28 11.29 12.86
C VAL A 162 6.55 12.11 14.13
N SER A 163 5.54 12.21 15.00
CA SER A 163 5.58 12.92 16.29
C SER A 163 6.22 12.12 17.41
N GLY A 164 6.52 10.83 17.19
CA GLY A 164 7.04 9.92 18.22
C GLY A 164 6.00 9.53 19.27
N GLU A 165 4.72 9.69 18.96
CA GLU A 165 3.61 9.26 19.79
C GLU A 165 3.31 7.78 19.59
N LYS A 166 2.56 7.20 20.53
CA LYS A 166 2.17 5.80 20.46
C LYS A 166 1.03 5.62 19.45
N ILE A 167 1.28 4.86 18.40
CA ILE A 167 0.23 4.41 17.47
C ILE A 167 -0.72 3.46 18.22
N THR A 168 -2.02 3.60 17.97
CA THR A 168 -3.03 2.70 18.54
C THR A 168 -2.76 1.25 18.17
N ALA A 169 -2.91 0.36 19.15
CA ALA A 169 -2.86 -1.09 18.92
C ALA A 169 -4.18 -1.62 18.33
N ASP A 170 -5.28 -0.86 18.43
CA ASP A 170 -6.55 -1.22 17.80
C ASP A 170 -6.53 -0.78 16.32
N GLN A 171 -5.94 -1.61 15.48
CA GLN A 171 -5.86 -1.41 14.03
C GLN A 171 -6.90 -2.30 13.35
N LYS A 172 -7.82 -1.70 12.61
CA LYS A 172 -8.85 -2.44 11.86
C LYS A 172 -8.26 -2.95 10.56
N PRO A 173 -8.56 -4.20 10.17
CA PRO A 173 -7.99 -4.79 8.97
C PRO A 173 -8.41 -4.01 7.72
N SER A 174 -7.57 -4.05 6.68
CA SER A 174 -7.99 -3.67 5.33
C SER A 174 -9.02 -4.66 4.83
N MET A 175 -9.84 -4.24 3.86
CA MET A 175 -10.82 -5.11 3.23
C MET A 175 -10.87 -4.83 1.73
N GLY A 176 -10.86 -5.89 0.93
CA GLY A 176 -10.96 -5.76 -0.51
C GLY A 176 -11.02 -7.09 -1.24
N CYS A 177 -10.88 -7.03 -2.56
CA CYS A 177 -10.78 -8.27 -3.33
C CYS A 177 -9.48 -8.99 -3.00
N SER A 178 -9.55 -10.32 -2.89
CA SER A 178 -8.37 -11.16 -2.74
C SER A 178 -7.35 -10.89 -3.85
N ILE A 179 -6.06 -10.95 -3.50
CA ILE A 179 -4.97 -11.03 -4.47
C ILE A 179 -5.22 -12.19 -5.43
N LYS A 180 -4.87 -12.00 -6.71
CA LYS A 180 -5.07 -12.97 -7.79
C LYS A 180 -3.90 -13.94 -7.83
N TRP A 181 -3.82 -14.79 -6.81
CA TRP A 181 -2.72 -15.77 -6.68
C TRP A 181 -2.58 -16.68 -7.91
N LYS A 182 -1.34 -16.93 -8.30
CA LYS A 182 -0.94 -17.92 -9.32
C LYS A 182 -0.81 -19.32 -8.72
#